data_AF-A0A3N5EJW0-F1
#
_entry.id   AF-A0A3N5EJW0-F1
#
_cell.length_a   1.000
_cell.length_b   1.000
_cell.length_c   1.000
_cell.angle_alpha   90.00
_cell.angle_beta   90.00
_cell.angle_gamma   90.00
#
_symmetry.space_group_name_H-M   'P 1'
#
loop_
_entity.id
_entity.type
_entity.pdbx_description
1 polymer ?
#
loop_
_entity_poly.entity_id
_entity_poly.type
_entity_poly.pdbx_seq_one_letter_code
_entity_poly.pdbx_strand_id
1 'polypeptide(L)'
;MKIAYFDLFCGLSGDITLGALVDAGLPLADLKKGLAKLPLKGYSLSSRRVMKHAISATKVDVTIAGQRQKPHSHEHHDHHHDHDHDHDHPHDHGHEHTHAPDKGHAHTSLKEILALIRKSGLPAEVKASATDCFIRLGKVEGAIHGLSPMKVSFHEVGAVDSIVDIVGSCLGLHLLGIEEVYCSRVPIAHGEIQTRHGRLPNPGPAAMGLLRGFPLMSVDIDREILTPTGAALLATFVREPGVFPDMTLSAIGWGAGEWDLPQRANVARILIGEKASSEESDSIALIETNLDNASGELVGYLFDKLFAAVAVDVYTTAIQMKKSRPGVKISVLVPPSKRSAVEEVLLRETPTFGVRRVLMERTKLDRQETKV
;
A
#
# COMPACT_ATOMS: atom_id res chain seq x y z
N MET A 1 -16.04 -11.25 -9.44
CA MET A 1 -15.70 -10.04 -8.68
C MET A 1 -14.45 -9.48 -9.29
N LYS A 2 -14.54 -8.27 -9.81
CA LYS A 2 -13.44 -7.66 -10.58
C LYS A 2 -12.44 -7.02 -9.62
N ILE A 3 -11.19 -7.43 -9.72
CA ILE A 3 -10.12 -6.99 -8.84
C ILE A 3 -8.97 -6.38 -9.61
N ALA A 4 -8.17 -5.56 -8.92
CA ALA A 4 -6.92 -5.04 -9.40
C ALA A 4 -5.76 -5.44 -8.48
N TYR A 5 -4.60 -5.73 -9.07
CA TYR A 5 -3.35 -5.95 -8.36
C TYR A 5 -2.29 -4.97 -8.87
N PHE A 6 -1.78 -4.13 -7.97
CA PHE A 6 -0.62 -3.28 -8.25
C PHE A 6 0.67 -4.07 -8.02
N ASP A 7 1.33 -4.41 -9.11
CA ASP A 7 2.69 -4.94 -9.10
C ASP A 7 3.70 -3.78 -9.08
N LEU A 8 4.13 -3.44 -7.87
CA LEU A 8 5.01 -2.31 -7.56
C LEU A 8 6.46 -2.67 -7.84
N PHE A 9 6.84 -2.71 -9.11
CA PHE A 9 8.24 -2.98 -9.49
C PHE A 9 9.18 -1.89 -8.99
N CYS A 10 8.85 -0.60 -9.20
CA CYS A 10 9.67 0.53 -8.75
C CYS A 10 9.09 1.24 -7.53
N GLY A 11 7.87 1.76 -7.65
CA GLY A 11 7.19 2.49 -6.60
C GLY A 11 5.84 2.98 -7.13
N LEU A 12 5.21 3.94 -6.46
CA LEU A 12 3.91 4.45 -6.88
C LEU A 12 3.77 5.93 -6.57
N SER A 13 3.20 6.66 -7.52
CA SER A 13 2.76 8.04 -7.39
C SER A 13 1.39 8.19 -8.04
N GLY A 14 0.76 9.36 -7.84
CA GLY A 14 -0.56 9.67 -8.39
C GLY A 14 -0.61 9.56 -9.92
N ASP A 15 0.31 10.22 -10.61
CA ASP A 15 0.49 10.18 -12.06
C ASP A 15 0.80 8.77 -12.60
N ILE A 16 1.64 7.97 -11.91
CA ILE A 16 1.87 6.56 -12.23
C ILE A 16 0.55 5.78 -12.14
N THR A 17 -0.24 6.01 -11.09
CA THR A 17 -1.53 5.34 -10.90
C THR A 17 -2.49 5.67 -12.04
N LEU A 18 -2.64 6.96 -12.39
CA LEU A 18 -3.45 7.39 -13.52
C LEU A 18 -2.96 6.77 -14.84
N GLY A 19 -1.64 6.78 -15.07
CA GLY A 19 -1.02 6.18 -16.24
C GLY A 19 -1.35 4.69 -16.37
N ALA A 20 -1.23 3.94 -15.27
CA ALA A 20 -1.52 2.52 -15.25
C ALA A 20 -3.00 2.23 -15.53
N LEU A 21 -3.92 3.02 -14.96
CA LEU A 21 -5.37 2.87 -15.19
C LEU A 21 -5.74 3.17 -16.65
N VAL A 22 -5.22 4.26 -17.22
CA VAL A 22 -5.42 4.60 -18.64
C VAL A 22 -4.87 3.51 -19.55
N ASP A 23 -3.67 3.00 -19.23
CA ASP A 23 -3.05 1.94 -20.02
C ASP A 23 -3.81 0.60 -19.95
N ALA A 24 -4.43 0.31 -18.81
CA ALA A 24 -5.26 -0.88 -18.63
C ALA A 24 -6.62 -0.80 -19.35
N GLY A 25 -6.89 0.28 -20.08
CA GLY A 25 -8.07 0.44 -20.93
C GLY A 25 -9.07 1.50 -20.46
N LEU A 26 -8.77 2.30 -19.44
CA LEU A 26 -9.63 3.44 -19.06
C LEU A 26 -9.50 4.57 -20.10
N PRO A 27 -10.58 4.97 -20.80
CA PRO A 27 -10.50 6.08 -21.73
C PRO A 27 -10.18 7.39 -21.01
N LEU A 28 -9.09 8.07 -21.41
CA LEU A 28 -8.69 9.37 -20.84
C LEU A 28 -9.83 10.41 -20.92
N ALA A 29 -10.66 10.34 -21.97
CA ALA A 29 -11.81 11.22 -22.15
C ALA A 29 -12.85 11.07 -21.03
N ASP A 30 -13.11 9.85 -20.55
CA ASP A 30 -14.05 9.59 -19.47
C ASP A 30 -13.50 10.05 -18.13
N LEU A 31 -12.20 9.84 -17.90
CA LEU A 31 -11.50 10.37 -16.74
C LEU A 31 -11.59 11.92 -16.70
N LYS A 32 -11.30 12.59 -17.82
CA LYS A 32 -11.46 14.06 -17.95
C LYS A 32 -12.89 14.51 -17.69
N LYS A 33 -13.88 13.83 -18.27
CA LYS A 33 -15.30 14.16 -18.11
C LYS A 33 -15.75 14.01 -16.66
N GLY A 34 -15.29 12.99 -15.95
CA GLY A 34 -15.60 12.80 -14.54
C GLY A 34 -14.88 13.82 -13.64
N LEU A 35 -13.60 14.09 -13.88
CA LEU A 35 -12.82 15.10 -13.15
C LEU A 35 -13.35 16.52 -13.34
N ALA A 36 -13.95 16.85 -14.50
CA ALA A 36 -14.62 18.13 -14.74
C ALA A 36 -15.79 18.41 -13.77
N LYS A 37 -16.28 17.39 -13.05
CA LYS A 37 -17.30 17.54 -12.00
C LYS A 37 -16.74 18.03 -10.67
N LEU A 38 -15.42 18.07 -10.50
CA LEU A 38 -14.77 18.77 -9.39
C LEU A 38 -14.83 20.28 -9.65
N PRO A 39 -15.16 21.10 -8.64
CA PRO A 39 -15.14 22.56 -8.78
C PRO A 39 -13.71 23.11 -8.70
N LEU A 40 -12.81 22.56 -9.53
CA LEU A 40 -11.42 22.97 -9.73
C LEU A 40 -11.27 23.49 -11.16
N LYS A 41 -10.50 24.57 -11.32
CA LYS A 41 -10.22 25.20 -12.62
C LYS A 41 -8.72 25.30 -12.84
N GLY A 42 -8.33 25.52 -14.09
CA GLY A 42 -6.94 25.82 -14.44
C GLY A 42 -6.03 24.61 -14.50
N TYR A 43 -6.55 23.41 -14.74
CA TYR A 43 -5.74 22.23 -15.02
C TYR A 43 -6.19 21.52 -16.31
N SER A 44 -5.30 20.75 -16.92
CA SER A 44 -5.58 19.88 -18.06
C SER A 44 -4.83 18.56 -17.92
N LEU A 45 -5.45 17.46 -18.35
CA LEU A 45 -4.80 16.15 -18.43
C LEU A 45 -4.32 15.86 -19.85
N SER A 46 -3.14 15.28 -19.99
CA SER A 46 -2.67 14.62 -21.21
C SER A 46 -2.15 13.23 -20.89
N SER A 47 -2.12 12.35 -21.89
CA SER A 47 -1.43 11.07 -21.79
C SER A 47 -0.52 10.89 -23.00
N ARG A 48 0.65 10.31 -22.78
CA ARG A 48 1.58 9.93 -23.85
C ARG A 48 2.20 8.56 -23.56
N ARG A 49 2.55 7.84 -24.62
CA ARG A 49 3.37 6.63 -24.51
C ARG A 49 4.82 7.05 -24.30
N VAL A 50 5.48 6.41 -23.34
CA VAL A 50 6.90 6.59 -23.05
C VAL A 50 7.57 5.23 -22.95
N MET A 51 8.86 5.18 -23.24
CA MET A 51 9.70 4.02 -22.98
C MET A 51 10.48 4.27 -21.70
N LYS A 52 10.29 3.43 -20.69
CA LYS A 52 11.13 3.38 -19.48
C LYS A 52 11.93 2.09 -19.54
N HIS A 53 13.21 2.19 -19.85
CA HIS A 53 14.02 1.05 -20.28
C HIS A 53 13.33 0.32 -21.45
N ALA A 54 13.15 -1.00 -21.36
CA ALA A 54 12.48 -1.82 -22.37
C ALA A 54 10.94 -1.89 -22.20
N ILE A 55 10.35 -1.12 -21.28
CA ILE A 55 8.91 -1.17 -20.98
C ILE A 55 8.22 0.03 -21.61
N SER A 56 7.28 -0.23 -22.52
CA SER A 56 6.37 0.78 -23.04
C SER A 56 5.26 1.01 -22.03
N ALA A 57 5.13 2.24 -21.53
CA ALA A 57 4.20 2.62 -20.48
C ALA A 57 3.49 3.94 -20.82
N THR A 58 2.38 4.20 -20.13
CA THR A 58 1.61 5.43 -20.28
C THR A 58 1.97 6.41 -19.17
N LYS A 59 2.42 7.61 -19.56
CA LYS A 59 2.59 8.76 -18.66
C LYS A 59 1.36 9.64 -18.78
N VAL A 60 0.73 9.96 -17.64
CA VAL A 60 -0.32 10.97 -17.55
C VAL A 60 0.27 12.22 -16.92
N ASP A 61 0.03 13.37 -17.53
CA ASP A 61 0.47 14.67 -17.00
C ASP A 61 -0.74 15.51 -16.59
N VAL A 62 -0.66 16.11 -15.41
CA VAL A 62 -1.57 17.16 -14.97
C VAL A 62 -0.85 18.50 -15.12
N THR A 63 -1.29 19.29 -16.10
CA THR A 63 -0.70 20.63 -16.36
C THR A 63 -1.57 21.71 -15.75
N ILE A 64 -0.98 22.64 -14.99
CA ILE A 64 -1.68 23.78 -14.38
C ILE A 64 -1.45 25.04 -15.23
N ALA A 65 -2.53 25.75 -15.57
CA ALA A 65 -2.49 26.96 -16.39
C ALA A 65 -1.67 28.08 -15.70
N GLY A 66 -0.67 28.61 -16.39
CA GLY A 66 0.17 29.71 -15.89
C GLY A 66 1.42 29.28 -15.12
N GLN A 67 1.67 27.98 -14.95
CA GLN A 67 2.92 27.46 -14.41
C GLN A 67 3.67 26.70 -15.52
N ARG A 68 4.95 27.05 -15.75
CA ARG A 68 5.86 26.15 -16.48
C ARG A 68 5.97 24.87 -15.65
N GLN A 69 5.87 23.71 -16.28
CA GLN A 69 6.10 22.41 -15.65
C GLN A 69 7.37 22.48 -14.81
N LYS A 70 7.23 22.51 -13.48
CA LYS A 70 8.26 21.96 -12.62
C LYS A 70 7.91 20.49 -12.45
N PRO A 71 8.86 19.57 -12.67
CA PRO A 71 8.62 18.16 -12.41
C PRO A 71 8.07 17.99 -10.99
N HIS A 72 7.23 16.99 -10.75
CA HIS A 72 6.74 16.63 -9.39
C HIS A 72 7.84 16.04 -8.50
N SER A 73 9.09 16.43 -8.76
CA SER A 73 10.23 16.24 -7.91
C SER A 73 10.58 17.57 -7.27
N HIS A 74 10.73 17.56 -5.95
CA HIS A 74 11.23 18.67 -5.17
C HIS A 74 12.74 18.92 -5.42
N GLU A 75 13.14 19.22 -6.65
CA GLU A 75 14.50 19.71 -6.95
C GLU A 75 14.43 21.19 -7.35
N HIS A 76 14.89 22.04 -6.44
CA HIS A 76 15.28 23.41 -6.76
C HIS A 76 16.78 23.44 -7.01
N HIS A 77 17.19 24.22 -8.01
CA HIS A 77 18.56 24.41 -8.48
C HIS A 77 19.60 24.48 -7.36
N ASP A 78 20.62 23.63 -7.45
CA ASP A 78 21.89 23.79 -6.74
C ASP A 78 22.54 25.11 -7.16
N HIS A 79 22.42 26.14 -6.33
CA HIS A 79 23.34 27.26 -6.38
C HIS A 79 24.62 26.83 -5.66
N HIS A 80 25.56 26.30 -6.45
CA HIS A 80 26.96 26.23 -6.06
C HIS A 80 27.46 27.65 -5.79
N HIS A 81 27.59 27.99 -4.52
CA HIS A 81 28.43 29.09 -4.09
C HIS A 81 29.80 28.51 -3.74
N ASP A 82 30.73 28.63 -4.68
CA ASP A 82 32.15 28.61 -4.35
C ASP A 82 32.42 29.82 -3.45
N HIS A 83 32.79 29.56 -2.21
CA HIS A 83 33.37 30.56 -1.32
C HIS A 83 34.77 30.12 -0.94
N ASP A 84 35.75 30.67 -1.67
CA ASP A 84 37.11 30.84 -1.18
C ASP A 84 37.06 31.65 0.13
N HIS A 85 37.71 31.10 1.15
CA HIS A 85 37.91 31.76 2.43
C HIS A 85 39.00 32.83 2.29
N ASP A 86 38.70 34.08 2.65
CA ASP A 86 39.64 34.85 3.46
C ASP A 86 39.01 36.03 4.22
N HIS A 87 39.48 36.14 5.47
CA HIS A 87 39.52 37.27 6.41
C HIS A 87 38.31 37.71 7.27
N ASP A 88 38.65 37.74 8.57
CA ASP A 88 38.05 38.42 9.71
C ASP A 88 37.52 39.83 9.42
N HIS A 89 36.32 40.14 9.92
CA HIS A 89 36.00 41.34 10.72
C HIS A 89 34.58 41.23 11.32
N PRO A 90 34.34 41.69 12.56
CA PRO A 90 33.01 41.71 13.15
C PRO A 90 32.31 43.01 12.78
N HIS A 91 31.24 42.91 11.97
CA HIS A 91 30.31 44.02 11.78
C HIS A 91 28.88 43.59 12.11
N ASP A 92 28.38 44.23 13.17
CA ASP A 92 26.98 44.27 13.58
C ASP A 92 26.19 45.10 12.55
N HIS A 93 25.32 44.43 11.80
CA HIS A 93 24.31 45.08 10.96
C HIS A 93 22.97 44.36 11.12
N GLY A 94 22.12 44.94 11.97
CA GLY A 94 20.70 44.66 12.01
C GLY A 94 20.06 45.05 10.67
N HIS A 95 19.74 44.04 9.85
CA HIS A 95 18.86 44.19 8.71
C HIS A 95 17.49 43.60 9.05
N GLU A 96 16.51 44.48 9.28
CA GLU A 96 15.09 44.12 9.21
C GLU A 96 14.76 43.72 7.78
N HIS A 97 14.76 42.41 7.51
CA HIS A 97 14.13 41.87 6.31
C HIS A 97 12.61 41.92 6.50
N THR A 98 12.01 43.00 6.00
CA THR A 98 10.58 43.02 5.67
C THR A 98 10.36 42.08 4.50
N HIS A 99 10.11 40.81 4.80
CA HIS A 99 9.64 39.86 3.80
C HIS A 99 8.27 40.32 3.30
N ALA A 100 8.25 40.87 2.09
CA ALA A 100 7.03 41.00 1.31
C ALA A 100 6.37 39.60 1.22
N PRO A 101 5.04 39.49 1.34
CA PRO A 101 4.36 38.20 1.29
C PRO A 101 4.61 37.57 -0.08
N ASP A 102 5.25 36.40 -0.05
CA ASP A 102 5.53 35.56 -1.21
C ASP A 102 4.21 35.22 -1.90
N LYS A 103 3.94 35.93 -3.00
CA LYS A 103 2.80 35.66 -3.86
C LYS A 103 3.16 34.47 -4.76
N GLY A 104 2.75 33.28 -4.34
CA GLY A 104 2.24 32.32 -5.32
C GLY A 104 2.57 30.87 -5.11
N HIS A 105 2.02 30.23 -4.06
CA HIS A 105 1.58 28.84 -4.14
C HIS A 105 0.38 28.66 -3.19
N ALA A 106 -0.79 28.31 -3.73
CA ALA A 106 -2.02 28.19 -2.96
C ALA A 106 -1.92 27.00 -1.99
N HIS A 107 -1.79 27.29 -0.69
CA HIS A 107 -1.96 26.30 0.36
C HIS A 107 -3.44 25.96 0.48
N THR A 108 -3.79 24.70 0.21
CA THR A 108 -5.16 24.20 0.42
C THR A 108 -5.21 23.38 1.70
N SER A 109 -6.07 23.78 2.63
CA SER A 109 -6.28 23.03 3.88
C SER A 109 -7.06 21.74 3.61
N LEU A 110 -6.88 20.72 4.47
CA LEU A 110 -7.67 19.49 4.40
C LEU A 110 -9.18 19.80 4.38
N LYS A 111 -9.62 20.76 5.20
CA LYS A 111 -11.02 21.18 5.30
C LYS A 111 -11.56 21.69 3.95
N GLU A 112 -10.76 22.46 3.22
CA GLU A 112 -11.14 22.97 1.89
C GLU A 112 -11.21 21.83 0.86
N ILE A 113 -10.24 20.91 0.85
CA ILE A 113 -10.24 19.74 -0.04
C ILE A 113 -11.49 18.88 0.20
N LEU A 114 -11.81 18.58 1.46
CA LEU A 114 -13.00 17.80 1.81
C LEU A 114 -14.29 18.53 1.41
N ALA A 115 -14.35 19.85 1.61
CA ALA A 115 -15.49 20.65 1.16
C ALA A 115 -15.64 20.65 -0.37
N LEU A 116 -14.52 20.67 -1.09
CA LEU A 116 -14.45 20.60 -2.55
C LEU A 116 -14.97 19.26 -3.08
N ILE A 117 -14.49 18.14 -2.53
CA ILE A 117 -14.95 16.79 -2.89
C ILE A 117 -16.44 16.64 -2.59
N ARG A 118 -16.90 17.09 -1.42
CA ARG A 118 -18.31 17.02 -1.03
C ARG A 118 -19.23 17.75 -2.02
N LYS A 119 -18.84 18.98 -2.43
CA LYS A 119 -19.61 19.83 -3.36
C LYS A 119 -19.55 19.37 -4.83
N SER A 120 -18.64 18.46 -5.17
CA SER A 120 -18.48 17.97 -6.55
C SER A 120 -19.68 17.15 -7.06
N GLY A 121 -19.76 16.95 -8.37
CA GLY A 121 -20.71 16.03 -9.01
C GLY A 121 -20.22 14.58 -9.12
N LEU A 122 -19.16 14.20 -8.39
CA LEU A 122 -18.58 12.85 -8.45
C LEU A 122 -19.53 11.77 -7.86
N PRO A 123 -19.41 10.50 -8.30
CA PRO A 123 -20.12 9.39 -7.68
C PRO A 123 -19.86 9.30 -6.17
N ALA A 124 -20.85 8.79 -5.42
CA ALA A 124 -20.78 8.74 -3.95
C ALA A 124 -19.58 7.92 -3.45
N GLU A 125 -19.32 6.76 -4.07
CA GLU A 125 -18.16 5.91 -3.77
C GLU A 125 -16.84 6.64 -4.01
N VAL A 126 -16.71 7.34 -5.15
CA VAL A 126 -15.51 8.13 -5.48
C VAL A 126 -15.29 9.24 -4.44
N LYS A 127 -16.36 9.93 -4.03
CA LYS A 127 -16.27 10.93 -2.95
C LYS A 127 -15.82 10.31 -1.64
N ALA A 128 -16.34 9.12 -1.28
CA ALA A 128 -15.98 8.42 -0.05
C ALA A 128 -14.51 8.00 -0.06
N SER A 129 -14.03 7.35 -1.14
CA SER A 129 -12.64 6.90 -1.25
C SER A 129 -11.66 8.08 -1.29
N ALA A 130 -11.94 9.14 -2.05
CA ALA A 130 -11.10 10.32 -2.08
C ALA A 130 -11.05 11.02 -0.71
N THR A 131 -12.20 11.11 -0.02
CA THR A 131 -12.27 11.63 1.35
C THR A 131 -11.42 10.82 2.31
N ASP A 132 -11.51 9.48 2.28
CA ASP A 132 -10.71 8.62 3.15
C ASP A 132 -9.21 8.80 2.89
N CYS A 133 -8.80 8.85 1.62
CA CYS A 133 -7.41 9.09 1.22
C CYS A 133 -6.85 10.39 1.82
N PHE A 134 -7.56 11.51 1.66
CA PHE A 134 -7.15 12.80 2.24
C PHE A 134 -7.19 12.83 3.76
N ILE A 135 -8.14 12.14 4.40
CA ILE A 135 -8.18 12.03 5.87
C ILE A 135 -6.98 11.24 6.38
N ARG A 136 -6.59 10.13 5.72
CA ARG A 136 -5.40 9.35 6.08
C ARG A 136 -4.13 10.20 5.98
N LEU A 137 -3.95 10.90 4.85
CA LEU A 137 -2.87 11.86 4.67
C LEU A 137 -2.86 12.92 5.78
N GLY A 138 -4.00 13.58 6.01
CA GLY A 138 -4.10 14.62 7.03
C GLY A 138 -3.88 14.12 8.46
N LYS A 139 -4.19 12.86 8.76
CA LYS A 139 -3.87 12.24 10.06
C LYS A 139 -2.37 12.06 10.24
N VAL A 140 -1.68 11.55 9.22
CA VAL A 140 -0.23 11.35 9.27
C VAL A 140 0.52 12.68 9.33
N GLU A 141 0.16 13.62 8.44
CA GLU A 141 0.71 14.98 8.44
C GLU A 141 0.45 15.71 9.77
N GLY A 142 -0.78 15.62 10.28
CA GLY A 142 -1.13 16.19 11.58
C GLY A 142 -0.26 15.63 12.70
N ALA A 143 -0.01 14.33 12.73
CA ALA A 143 0.87 13.70 13.71
C ALA A 143 2.33 14.18 13.59
N ILE A 144 2.85 14.32 12.37
CA ILE A 144 4.22 14.82 12.11
C ILE A 144 4.39 16.26 12.59
N HIS A 145 3.37 17.10 12.36
CA HIS A 145 3.41 18.53 12.69
C HIS A 145 2.81 18.88 14.07
N GLY A 146 2.38 17.89 14.87
CA GLY A 146 1.72 18.13 16.17
C GLY A 146 0.37 18.86 16.05
N LEU A 147 -0.30 18.76 14.90
CA LEU A 147 -1.57 19.41 14.60
C LEU A 147 -2.72 18.39 14.58
N SER A 148 -3.92 18.83 14.96
CA SER A 148 -5.13 18.05 14.67
C SER A 148 -5.32 17.94 13.15
N PRO A 149 -5.82 16.80 12.61
CA PRO A 149 -5.92 16.60 11.16
C PRO A 149 -6.66 17.72 10.40
N MET A 150 -7.72 18.29 11.01
CA MET A 150 -8.53 19.35 10.40
C MET A 150 -7.85 20.73 10.35
N LYS A 151 -6.70 20.89 11.01
CA LYS A 151 -5.88 22.10 11.00
C LYS A 151 -4.67 21.97 10.06
N VAL A 152 -4.52 20.84 9.38
CA VAL A 152 -3.42 20.61 8.44
C VAL A 152 -3.65 21.42 7.16
N SER A 153 -2.63 22.20 6.81
CA SER A 153 -2.45 22.78 5.48
C SER A 153 -1.39 21.98 4.78
N PHE A 154 -1.73 21.37 3.64
CA PHE A 154 -0.76 20.58 2.89
C PHE A 154 0.15 21.53 2.11
N HIS A 155 1.46 21.41 2.33
CA HIS A 155 2.46 22.21 1.62
C HIS A 155 2.86 21.56 0.28
N GLU A 156 2.74 20.25 0.17
CA GLU A 156 3.20 19.45 -0.98
C GLU A 156 2.04 18.71 -1.64
N VAL A 157 1.12 18.16 -0.84
CA VAL A 157 -0.04 17.36 -1.32
C VAL A 157 -1.32 18.19 -1.53
N GLY A 158 -1.27 19.49 -1.23
CA GLY A 158 -2.43 20.40 -1.30
C GLY A 158 -2.58 21.12 -2.64
N ALA A 159 -1.67 20.84 -3.58
CA ALA A 159 -1.65 21.45 -4.89
C ALA A 159 -2.66 20.77 -5.84
N VAL A 160 -3.02 21.47 -6.91
CA VAL A 160 -4.11 21.06 -7.82
C VAL A 160 -3.82 19.72 -8.48
N ASP A 161 -2.58 19.48 -8.87
CA ASP A 161 -2.04 18.21 -9.38
C ASP A 161 -2.30 17.04 -8.42
N SER A 162 -1.92 17.17 -7.15
CA SER A 162 -2.12 16.11 -6.15
C SER A 162 -3.61 15.80 -5.91
N ILE A 163 -4.47 16.82 -5.96
CA ILE A 163 -5.93 16.62 -5.87
C ILE A 163 -6.46 15.89 -7.10
N VAL A 164 -6.03 16.29 -8.29
CA VAL A 164 -6.42 15.63 -9.54
C VAL A 164 -5.93 14.19 -9.60
N ASP A 165 -4.72 13.93 -9.12
CA ASP A 165 -4.11 12.60 -9.06
C ASP A 165 -4.88 11.65 -8.15
N ILE A 166 -5.11 12.05 -6.89
CA ILE A 166 -5.83 11.21 -5.92
C ILE A 166 -7.27 11.00 -6.37
N VAL A 167 -7.99 12.07 -6.68
CA VAL A 167 -9.40 11.96 -7.06
C VAL A 167 -9.55 11.24 -8.40
N GLY A 168 -8.65 11.49 -9.35
CA GLY A 168 -8.62 10.82 -10.64
C GLY A 168 -8.34 9.33 -10.50
N SER A 169 -7.46 8.93 -9.58
CA SER A 169 -7.19 7.52 -9.30
C SER A 169 -8.40 6.83 -8.68
N CYS A 170 -9.07 7.47 -7.69
CA CYS A 170 -10.32 6.96 -7.13
C CYS A 170 -11.41 6.83 -8.21
N LEU A 171 -11.55 7.83 -9.07
CA LEU A 171 -12.51 7.82 -10.16
C LEU A 171 -12.18 6.73 -11.20
N GLY A 172 -10.89 6.56 -11.54
CA GLY A 172 -10.46 5.58 -12.52
C GLY A 172 -10.71 4.14 -12.08
N LEU A 173 -10.43 3.82 -10.81
CA LEU A 173 -10.78 2.52 -10.22
C LEU A 173 -12.30 2.27 -10.28
N HIS A 174 -13.10 3.28 -9.93
CA HIS A 174 -14.57 3.19 -10.00
C HIS A 174 -15.08 3.02 -11.44
N LEU A 175 -14.56 3.78 -12.41
CA LEU A 175 -14.95 3.68 -13.81
C LEU A 175 -14.57 2.33 -14.43
N LEU A 176 -13.48 1.72 -13.97
CA LEU A 176 -13.10 0.37 -14.36
C LEU A 176 -13.89 -0.72 -13.62
N GLY A 177 -14.74 -0.35 -12.65
CA GLY A 177 -15.54 -1.29 -11.86
C GLY A 177 -14.69 -2.19 -10.96
N ILE A 178 -13.58 -1.68 -10.43
CA ILE A 178 -12.71 -2.44 -9.52
C ILE A 178 -13.34 -2.49 -8.13
N GLU A 179 -13.57 -3.70 -7.62
CA GLU A 179 -14.21 -3.95 -6.32
C GLU A 179 -13.18 -4.14 -5.19
N GLU A 180 -12.05 -4.81 -5.48
CA GLU A 180 -10.95 -4.97 -4.53
C GLU A 180 -9.60 -4.64 -5.16
N VAL A 181 -8.71 -4.08 -4.35
CA VAL A 181 -7.33 -3.76 -4.74
C VAL A 181 -6.34 -4.51 -3.86
N TYR A 182 -5.33 -5.07 -4.50
CA TYR A 182 -4.20 -5.77 -3.88
C TYR A 182 -2.89 -5.15 -4.37
N CYS A 183 -1.77 -5.44 -3.71
CA CYS A 183 -0.46 -5.04 -4.20
C CYS A 183 0.64 -6.02 -3.81
N SER A 184 1.77 -5.95 -4.53
CA SER A 184 3.02 -6.58 -4.13
C SER A 184 3.62 -5.91 -2.88
N ARG A 185 4.79 -6.37 -2.43
CA ARG A 185 5.58 -5.66 -1.41
C ARG A 185 5.91 -4.25 -1.92
N VAL A 186 5.84 -3.25 -1.05
CA VAL A 186 6.06 -1.86 -1.45
C VAL A 186 7.57 -1.56 -1.44
N PRO A 187 8.17 -1.16 -2.58
CA PRO A 187 9.56 -0.78 -2.60
C PRO A 187 9.80 0.54 -1.87
N ILE A 188 10.89 0.62 -1.11
CA ILE A 188 11.35 1.84 -0.43
C ILE A 188 12.78 2.16 -0.87
N ALA A 189 12.96 3.39 -1.35
CA ALA A 189 14.26 3.96 -1.67
C ALA A 189 15.06 4.31 -0.39
N HIS A 190 16.30 4.75 -0.55
CA HIS A 190 17.13 5.26 0.54
C HIS A 190 17.57 6.71 0.26
N GLY A 191 18.35 7.27 1.19
CA GLY A 191 18.87 8.62 1.10
C GLY A 191 17.91 9.68 1.64
N GLU A 192 18.02 10.88 1.09
CA GLU A 192 17.25 12.06 1.49
C GLU A 192 16.54 12.66 0.28
N ILE A 193 15.39 13.29 0.53
CA ILE A 193 14.66 14.10 -0.43
C ILE A 193 14.72 15.56 0.02
N GLN A 194 14.97 16.46 -0.92
CA GLN A 194 14.80 17.88 -0.67
C GLN A 194 13.30 18.17 -0.65
N THR A 195 12.81 18.93 0.31
CA THR A 195 11.38 19.28 0.45
C THR A 195 11.23 20.75 0.80
N ARG A 196 10.00 21.26 0.90
CA ARG A 196 9.74 22.60 1.45
C ARG A 196 10.11 22.71 2.93
N HIS A 197 10.25 21.58 3.60
CA HIS A 197 10.64 21.47 5.00
C HIS A 197 12.14 21.17 5.18
N GLY A 198 12.95 21.35 4.12
CA GLY A 198 14.37 21.02 4.09
C GLY A 198 14.62 19.58 3.64
N ARG A 199 15.81 19.04 3.97
CA ARG A 199 16.14 17.65 3.67
C ARG A 199 15.42 16.72 4.63
N LEU A 200 14.68 15.77 4.09
CA LEU A 200 13.93 14.76 4.82
C LEU A 200 14.40 13.36 4.40
N PRO A 201 14.22 12.32 5.23
CA PRO A 201 14.53 10.95 4.83
C PRO A 201 13.70 10.52 3.61
N ASN A 202 14.23 9.59 2.82
CA ASN A 202 13.54 8.94 1.71
C ASN A 202 13.20 7.47 2.08
N PRO A 203 11.93 7.04 2.03
CA PRO A 203 10.73 7.83 1.76
C PRO A 203 10.43 8.88 2.84
N GLY A 204 9.75 9.96 2.42
CA GLY A 204 9.34 11.04 3.31
C GLY A 204 8.49 10.55 4.50
N PRO A 205 8.49 11.28 5.64
CA PRO A 205 7.76 10.88 6.85
C PRO A 205 6.27 10.60 6.62
N ALA A 206 5.60 11.38 5.75
CA ALA A 206 4.19 11.19 5.43
C ALA A 206 3.94 9.87 4.68
N ALA A 207 4.72 9.58 3.64
CA ALA A 207 4.64 8.33 2.90
C ALA A 207 4.91 7.12 3.82
N MET A 208 5.95 7.20 4.65
CA MET A 208 6.29 6.13 5.59
C MET A 208 5.21 5.91 6.65
N GLY A 209 4.61 6.99 7.17
CA GLY A 209 3.53 6.91 8.16
C GLY A 209 2.26 6.23 7.63
N LEU A 210 1.96 6.38 6.34
CA LEU A 210 0.80 5.76 5.67
C LEU A 210 0.97 4.25 5.45
N LEU A 211 2.22 3.78 5.32
CA LEU A 211 2.52 2.37 5.03
C LEU A 211 2.63 1.47 6.27
N ARG A 212 2.19 1.91 7.45
CA ARG A 212 2.16 1.03 8.64
C ARG A 212 1.33 -0.22 8.35
N GLY A 213 1.97 -1.39 8.47
CA GLY A 213 1.35 -2.70 8.19
C GLY A 213 1.59 -3.22 6.77
N PHE A 214 2.22 -2.46 5.88
CA PHE A 214 2.62 -2.94 4.55
C PHE A 214 3.96 -3.67 4.63
N PRO A 215 4.14 -4.78 3.89
CA PRO A 215 5.44 -5.42 3.76
C PRO A 215 6.32 -4.60 2.82
N LEU A 216 7.43 -4.09 3.35
CA LEU A 216 8.35 -3.22 2.63
C LEU A 216 9.49 -4.01 2.00
N MET A 217 10.06 -3.51 0.90
CA MET A 217 11.27 -4.04 0.26
C MET A 217 12.23 -2.90 -0.01
N SER A 218 13.46 -2.96 0.51
CA SER A 218 14.46 -1.93 0.21
C SER A 218 15.00 -2.09 -1.21
N VAL A 219 15.22 -0.95 -1.88
CA VAL A 219 15.80 -0.88 -3.22
C VAL A 219 16.88 0.20 -3.28
N ASP A 220 17.92 -0.06 -4.07
CA ASP A 220 19.09 0.81 -4.19
C ASP A 220 18.84 1.97 -5.16
N ILE A 221 18.07 2.96 -4.67
CA ILE A 221 17.69 4.17 -5.40
C ILE A 221 17.72 5.37 -4.44
N ASP A 222 18.29 6.47 -4.89
CA ASP A 222 18.44 7.77 -4.20
C ASP A 222 17.49 8.84 -4.77
N ARG A 223 16.27 8.41 -5.12
CA ARG A 223 15.20 9.23 -5.67
C ARG A 223 13.87 8.88 -5.02
N GLU A 224 12.95 9.84 -4.98
CA GLU A 224 11.59 9.60 -4.50
C GLU A 224 10.82 8.76 -5.54
N ILE A 225 10.72 7.46 -5.28
CA ILE A 225 9.97 6.50 -6.12
C ILE A 225 8.57 6.21 -5.58
N LEU A 226 8.31 6.57 -4.32
CA LEU A 226 7.03 6.45 -3.66
C LEU A 226 6.68 7.78 -3.03
N THR A 227 5.69 8.46 -3.60
CA THR A 227 5.23 9.76 -3.09
C THR A 227 4.20 9.59 -1.98
N PRO A 228 3.92 10.64 -1.17
CA PRO A 228 2.82 10.62 -0.22
C PRO A 228 1.47 10.30 -0.88
N THR A 229 1.23 10.76 -2.12
CA THR A 229 -0.01 10.46 -2.85
C THR A 229 -0.12 8.98 -3.23
N GLY A 230 0.96 8.36 -3.73
CA GLY A 230 0.99 6.93 -4.01
C GLY A 230 0.80 6.08 -2.75
N ALA A 231 1.49 6.43 -1.66
CA ALA A 231 1.33 5.76 -0.37
C ALA A 231 -0.10 5.88 0.18
N ALA A 232 -0.75 7.03 0.00
CA ALA A 232 -2.12 7.26 0.43
C ALA A 232 -3.13 6.43 -0.36
N LEU A 233 -2.94 6.32 -1.68
CA LEU A 233 -3.76 5.46 -2.53
C LEU A 233 -3.63 3.99 -2.12
N LEU A 234 -2.41 3.50 -1.88
CA LEU A 234 -2.19 2.15 -1.36
C LEU A 234 -2.89 1.94 -0.01
N ALA A 235 -2.66 2.84 0.95
CA ALA A 235 -3.24 2.76 2.29
C ALA A 235 -4.77 2.87 2.30
N THR A 236 -5.38 3.44 1.26
CA THR A 236 -6.85 3.58 1.13
C THR A 236 -7.48 2.35 0.52
N PHE A 237 -6.88 1.79 -0.55
CA PHE A 237 -7.53 0.78 -1.37
C PHE A 237 -7.06 -0.65 -1.13
N VAL A 238 -5.80 -0.85 -0.70
CA VAL A 238 -5.24 -2.20 -0.59
C VAL A 238 -5.84 -2.93 0.61
N ARG A 239 -6.46 -4.09 0.35
CA ARG A 239 -7.10 -4.93 1.37
C ARG A 239 -6.08 -5.74 2.17
N GLU A 240 -5.20 -6.46 1.47
CA GLU A 240 -4.18 -7.34 2.06
C GLU A 240 -2.84 -7.14 1.32
N PRO A 241 -1.93 -6.31 1.85
CA PRO A 241 -0.73 -5.94 1.13
C PRO A 241 0.30 -7.09 1.11
N GLY A 242 0.92 -7.30 -0.06
CA GLY A 242 1.95 -8.33 -0.28
C GLY A 242 1.42 -9.72 -0.64
N VAL A 243 0.10 -9.89 -0.77
CA VAL A 243 -0.54 -11.13 -1.20
C VAL A 243 -1.03 -10.99 -2.64
N PHE A 244 -0.66 -11.95 -3.49
CA PHE A 244 -1.22 -12.06 -4.84
C PHE A 244 -2.50 -12.91 -4.77
N PRO A 245 -3.68 -12.37 -5.14
CA PRO A 245 -4.91 -13.13 -5.16
C PRO A 245 -5.00 -14.03 -6.40
N ASP A 246 -5.58 -15.22 -6.25
CA ASP A 246 -5.91 -16.06 -7.42
C ASP A 246 -6.92 -15.33 -8.31
N MET A 247 -6.59 -15.18 -9.59
CA MET A 247 -7.38 -14.42 -10.55
C MET A 247 -7.18 -14.88 -11.99
N THR A 248 -8.20 -14.67 -12.81
CA THR A 248 -8.11 -14.76 -14.27
C THR A 248 -7.92 -13.36 -14.84
N LEU A 249 -6.76 -13.13 -15.45
CA LEU A 249 -6.36 -11.82 -15.97
C LEU A 249 -7.17 -11.41 -17.21
N SER A 250 -7.68 -10.17 -17.23
CA SER A 250 -8.39 -9.59 -18.37
C SER A 250 -7.68 -8.39 -19.00
N ALA A 251 -6.88 -7.65 -18.22
CA ALA A 251 -6.13 -6.49 -18.71
C ALA A 251 -4.85 -6.25 -17.92
N ILE A 252 -3.87 -5.62 -18.57
CA ILE A 252 -2.61 -5.17 -17.98
C ILE A 252 -2.42 -3.71 -18.37
N GLY A 253 -2.03 -2.87 -17.42
CA GLY A 253 -1.62 -1.49 -17.69
C GLY A 253 -0.29 -1.15 -17.03
N TRP A 254 0.49 -0.30 -17.68
CA TRP A 254 1.76 0.21 -17.18
C TRP A 254 1.71 1.73 -17.05
N GLY A 255 1.88 2.21 -15.82
CA GLY A 255 2.02 3.63 -15.51
C GLY A 255 3.49 4.02 -15.41
N ALA A 256 3.87 5.13 -16.03
CA ALA A 256 5.24 5.64 -16.00
C ALA A 256 5.39 6.83 -15.06
N GLY A 257 6.44 6.82 -14.25
CA GLY A 257 6.86 7.94 -13.42
C GLY A 257 7.74 8.91 -14.19
N GLU A 258 8.12 10.00 -13.53
CA GLU A 258 8.95 11.04 -14.15
C GLU A 258 10.39 10.57 -14.37
N TRP A 259 11.01 10.02 -13.33
CA TRP A 259 12.44 9.70 -13.33
C TRP A 259 12.86 8.68 -14.37
N ASP A 260 13.99 8.93 -15.01
CA ASP A 260 14.77 7.92 -15.72
C ASP A 260 15.84 7.39 -14.76
N LEU A 261 15.56 6.24 -14.15
CA LEU A 261 16.43 5.62 -13.16
C LEU A 261 17.34 4.59 -13.84
N PRO A 262 18.67 4.71 -13.78
CA PRO A 262 19.58 3.73 -14.41
C PRO A 262 19.38 2.30 -13.91
N GLN A 263 19.01 2.14 -12.63
CA GLN A 263 18.94 0.85 -11.95
C GLN A 263 17.68 0.07 -12.31
N ARG A 264 16.57 0.75 -12.68
CA ARG A 264 15.28 0.11 -12.98
C ARG A 264 14.29 1.01 -13.70
N ALA A 265 13.32 0.42 -14.39
CA ALA A 265 12.22 1.18 -14.98
C ALA A 265 11.34 1.82 -13.89
N ASN A 266 11.20 3.16 -13.90
CA ASN A 266 10.27 3.88 -13.03
C ASN A 266 8.83 3.71 -13.50
N VAL A 267 8.29 2.52 -13.28
CA VAL A 267 6.93 2.13 -13.67
C VAL A 267 6.26 1.33 -12.56
N ALA A 268 4.93 1.34 -12.57
CA ALA A 268 4.11 0.36 -11.87
C ALA A 268 3.20 -0.35 -12.88
N ARG A 269 2.96 -1.65 -12.63
CA ARG A 269 2.02 -2.44 -13.42
C ARG A 269 0.73 -2.64 -12.62
N ILE A 270 -0.41 -2.43 -13.27
CA ILE A 270 -1.70 -2.87 -12.76
C ILE A 270 -2.16 -4.09 -13.55
N LEU A 271 -2.58 -5.13 -12.83
CA LEU A 271 -3.20 -6.32 -13.36
C LEU A 271 -4.69 -6.27 -13.00
N ILE A 272 -5.57 -6.41 -13.98
CA ILE A 272 -7.02 -6.38 -13.76
C ILE A 272 -7.60 -7.70 -14.24
N GLY A 273 -8.52 -8.27 -13.46
CA GLY A 273 -9.15 -9.54 -13.79
C GLY A 273 -10.25 -9.92 -12.82
N GLU A 274 -10.84 -11.09 -13.06
CA GLU A 274 -11.83 -11.68 -12.17
C GLU A 274 -11.12 -12.51 -11.11
N LYS A 275 -11.41 -12.22 -9.84
CA LYS A 275 -10.95 -13.07 -8.72
C LYS A 275 -11.51 -14.47 -8.95
N ALA A 276 -10.66 -15.48 -8.77
CA ALA A 276 -11.11 -16.87 -8.83
C ALA A 276 -12.29 -17.04 -7.86
N SER A 277 -13.41 -17.57 -8.35
CA SER A 277 -14.52 -17.94 -7.49
C SER A 277 -14.00 -19.03 -6.56
N SER A 278 -13.95 -18.74 -5.27
CA SER A 278 -13.82 -19.79 -4.28
C SER A 278 -15.10 -20.62 -4.33
N GLU A 279 -15.12 -21.73 -5.07
CA GLU A 279 -15.59 -22.94 -4.38
C GLU A 279 -14.73 -22.97 -3.12
N GLU A 280 -15.32 -22.83 -1.91
CA GLU A 280 -14.58 -22.52 -0.67
C GLU A 280 -13.44 -23.52 -0.41
N SER A 281 -12.30 -23.24 -1.04
CA SER A 281 -11.02 -23.90 -0.85
C SER A 281 -10.33 -23.07 0.21
N ASP A 282 -10.40 -23.54 1.45
CA ASP A 282 -9.58 -23.00 2.52
C ASP A 282 -8.36 -23.89 2.73
N SER A 283 -7.28 -23.33 3.26
CA SER A 283 -6.13 -24.12 3.66
C SER A 283 -6.16 -24.40 5.15
N ILE A 284 -5.77 -25.60 5.53
CA ILE A 284 -5.61 -26.02 6.92
C ILE A 284 -4.20 -26.56 7.15
N ALA A 285 -3.62 -26.27 8.32
CA ALA A 285 -2.38 -26.90 8.73
C ALA A 285 -2.69 -28.19 9.49
N LEU A 286 -2.11 -29.30 9.05
CA LEU A 286 -2.02 -30.53 9.82
C LEU A 286 -0.68 -30.54 10.55
N ILE A 287 -0.72 -30.48 11.89
CA ILE A 287 0.45 -30.53 12.76
C ILE A 287 0.48 -31.89 13.44
N GLU A 288 1.63 -32.56 13.39
CA GLU A 288 1.79 -33.89 13.94
C GLU A 288 3.01 -34.02 14.85
N THR A 289 2.88 -34.87 15.86
CA THR A 289 4.01 -35.38 16.65
C THR A 289 3.79 -36.85 17.05
N ASN A 290 4.88 -37.56 17.28
CA ASN A 290 4.86 -38.97 17.70
C ASN A 290 5.33 -39.07 19.15
N LEU A 291 4.58 -39.78 19.99
CA LEU A 291 4.88 -39.94 21.42
C LEU A 291 4.97 -41.44 21.76
N ASP A 292 6.10 -41.92 22.26
CA ASP A 292 6.31 -43.29 22.76
C ASP A 292 6.63 -43.35 24.27
N ASN A 293 6.54 -42.20 24.94
CA ASN A 293 6.84 -41.98 26.35
C ASN A 293 5.78 -41.09 27.03
N ALA A 294 4.55 -41.08 26.52
CA ALA A 294 3.40 -40.36 27.07
C ALA A 294 2.32 -41.33 27.55
N SER A 295 1.65 -41.00 28.66
CA SER A 295 0.48 -41.77 29.15
C SER A 295 -0.78 -41.43 28.37
N GLY A 296 -1.76 -42.34 28.36
CA GLY A 296 -3.08 -42.07 27.77
C GLY A 296 -3.82 -40.92 28.43
N GLU A 297 -3.62 -40.71 29.75
CA GLU A 297 -4.18 -39.57 30.49
C GLU A 297 -3.64 -38.24 29.99
N LEU A 298 -2.32 -38.16 29.72
CA LEU A 298 -1.71 -36.96 29.14
C LEU A 298 -2.30 -36.67 27.76
N VAL A 299 -2.48 -37.71 26.94
CA VAL A 299 -3.11 -37.59 25.62
C VAL A 299 -4.55 -37.10 25.73
N GLY A 300 -5.33 -37.59 26.70
CA GLY A 300 -6.69 -37.11 26.96
C GLY A 300 -6.73 -35.63 27.36
N TYR A 301 -5.88 -35.23 28.32
CA TYR A 301 -5.75 -33.82 28.75
C TYR A 301 -5.35 -32.88 27.60
N LEU A 302 -4.55 -33.38 26.65
CA LEU A 302 -4.08 -32.59 25.52
C LEU A 302 -5.21 -32.13 24.59
N PHE A 303 -6.29 -32.92 24.44
CA PHE A 303 -7.41 -32.55 23.57
C PHE A 303 -8.05 -31.23 23.99
N ASP A 304 -8.39 -31.09 25.26
CA ASP A 304 -9.01 -29.87 25.80
C ASP A 304 -8.10 -28.64 25.61
N LYS A 305 -6.79 -28.80 25.85
CA LYS A 305 -5.81 -27.74 25.65
C LYS A 305 -5.69 -27.32 24.19
N LEU A 306 -5.69 -28.28 23.28
CA LEU A 306 -5.57 -28.01 21.84
C LEU A 306 -6.83 -27.32 21.29
N PHE A 307 -8.03 -27.75 21.69
CA PHE A 307 -9.27 -27.06 21.32
C PHE A 307 -9.35 -25.65 21.90
N ALA A 308 -8.95 -25.47 23.17
CA ALA A 308 -8.84 -24.14 23.76
C ALA A 308 -7.80 -23.25 23.04
N ALA A 309 -6.76 -23.86 22.47
CA ALA A 309 -5.74 -23.22 21.64
C ALA A 309 -6.11 -23.13 20.15
N VAL A 310 -7.41 -23.22 19.81
CA VAL A 310 -8.01 -23.02 18.48
C VAL A 310 -7.88 -24.15 17.46
N ALA A 311 -7.58 -25.38 17.90
CA ALA A 311 -7.68 -26.54 17.02
C ALA A 311 -9.11 -26.68 16.48
N VAL A 312 -9.21 -26.99 15.18
CA VAL A 312 -10.47 -27.32 14.51
C VAL A 312 -10.83 -28.78 14.75
N ASP A 313 -9.81 -29.64 14.77
CA ASP A 313 -9.95 -31.06 15.02
C ASP A 313 -8.66 -31.63 15.62
N VAL A 314 -8.80 -32.67 16.44
CA VAL A 314 -7.69 -33.36 17.10
C VAL A 314 -7.99 -34.85 17.07
N TYR A 315 -7.06 -35.65 16.56
CA TYR A 315 -7.19 -37.11 16.56
C TYR A 315 -5.86 -37.80 16.84
N THR A 316 -5.93 -39.08 17.13
CA THR A 316 -4.76 -39.92 17.40
C THR A 316 -4.69 -41.11 16.44
N THR A 317 -3.48 -41.57 16.16
CA THR A 317 -3.23 -42.81 15.42
C THR A 317 -2.26 -43.67 16.22
N ALA A 318 -2.65 -44.91 16.52
CA ALA A 318 -1.74 -45.88 17.12
C ALA A 318 -0.62 -46.23 16.12
N ILE A 319 0.64 -46.14 16.56
CA ILE A 319 1.81 -46.40 15.73
C ILE A 319 2.81 -47.30 16.47
N GLN A 320 3.64 -48.01 15.71
CA GLN A 320 4.79 -48.74 16.24
C GLN A 320 6.04 -47.88 16.08
N MET A 321 6.80 -47.69 17.16
CA MET A 321 8.05 -46.92 17.15
C MET A 321 9.27 -47.82 17.41
N LYS A 322 10.47 -47.26 17.22
CA LYS A 322 11.76 -47.94 17.43
C LYS A 322 11.84 -48.58 18.82
N LYS A 323 12.74 -49.57 18.98
CA LYS A 323 12.87 -50.35 20.24
C LYS A 323 11.56 -51.05 20.65
N SER A 324 10.74 -51.40 19.65
CA SER A 324 9.44 -52.06 19.83
C SER A 324 8.48 -51.32 20.78
N ARG A 325 8.56 -49.98 20.83
CA ARG A 325 7.69 -49.18 21.69
C ARG A 325 6.35 -48.89 21.01
N PRO A 326 5.22 -49.23 21.64
CA PRO A 326 3.93 -48.72 21.19
C PRO A 326 3.92 -47.21 21.39
N GLY A 327 3.47 -46.48 20.38
CA GLY A 327 3.40 -45.01 20.41
C GLY A 327 2.08 -44.51 19.84
N VAL A 328 1.86 -43.21 20.04
CA VAL A 328 0.68 -42.49 19.54
C VAL A 328 1.16 -41.32 18.69
N LYS A 329 0.62 -41.22 17.48
CA LYS A 329 0.74 -40.02 16.67
C LYS A 329 -0.43 -39.10 17.01
N ILE A 330 -0.14 -37.89 17.47
CA ILE A 330 -1.12 -36.82 17.66
C ILE A 330 -1.18 -36.03 16.35
N SER A 331 -2.38 -35.79 15.85
CA SER A 331 -2.65 -35.04 14.64
C SER A 331 -3.66 -33.94 14.93
N VAL A 332 -3.28 -32.68 14.64
CA VAL A 332 -4.08 -31.49 14.95
C VAL A 332 -4.31 -30.69 13.69
N LEU A 333 -5.57 -30.41 13.38
CA LEU A 333 -5.98 -29.55 12.27
C LEU A 333 -6.25 -28.13 12.80
N VAL A 334 -5.56 -27.12 12.26
CA VAL A 334 -5.63 -25.73 12.76
C VAL A 334 -5.55 -24.72 11.60
N PRO A 335 -6.23 -23.55 11.67
CA PRO A 335 -6.07 -22.52 10.66
C PRO A 335 -4.60 -22.06 10.58
N PRO A 336 -4.02 -21.89 9.38
CA PRO A 336 -2.59 -21.62 9.23
C PRO A 336 -2.09 -20.37 9.97
N SER A 337 -2.95 -19.36 10.10
CA SER A 337 -2.67 -18.11 10.83
C SER A 337 -2.58 -18.28 12.34
N LYS A 338 -3.12 -19.37 12.90
CA LYS A 338 -3.15 -19.64 14.34
C LYS A 338 -2.27 -20.82 14.77
N ARG A 339 -1.48 -21.38 13.84
CA ARG A 339 -0.65 -22.57 14.08
C ARG A 339 0.26 -22.45 15.30
N SER A 340 0.86 -21.28 15.53
CA SER A 340 1.88 -21.10 16.57
C SER A 340 1.34 -21.41 17.97
N ALA A 341 0.06 -21.12 18.23
CA ALA A 341 -0.57 -21.43 19.52
C ALA A 341 -0.66 -22.95 19.76
N VAL A 342 -0.98 -23.72 18.72
CA VAL A 342 -1.04 -25.18 18.78
C VAL A 342 0.37 -25.78 18.88
N GLU A 343 1.33 -25.27 18.13
CA GLU A 343 2.74 -25.70 18.21
C GLU A 343 3.29 -25.51 19.64
N GLU A 344 3.00 -24.36 20.27
CA GLU A 344 3.40 -24.07 21.65
C GLU A 344 2.80 -25.05 22.65
N VAL A 345 1.50 -25.35 22.55
CA VAL A 345 0.84 -26.34 23.42
C VAL A 345 1.49 -27.72 23.27
N LEU A 346 1.70 -28.18 22.04
CA LEU A 346 2.32 -29.49 21.80
C LEU A 346 3.74 -29.57 22.36
N LEU A 347 4.55 -28.52 22.20
CA LEU A 347 5.93 -28.48 22.67
C LEU A 347 6.04 -28.32 24.19
N ARG A 348 5.07 -27.64 24.83
CA ARG A 348 5.08 -27.35 26.26
C ARG A 348 4.47 -28.48 27.09
N GLU A 349 3.37 -29.05 26.61
CA GLU A 349 2.54 -29.99 27.39
C GLU A 349 2.88 -31.46 27.08
N THR A 350 3.78 -31.75 26.12
CA THR A 350 4.16 -33.13 25.76
C THR A 350 5.67 -33.33 25.82
N PRO A 351 6.17 -34.57 25.95
CA PRO A 351 7.61 -34.85 25.94
C PRO A 351 8.23 -34.81 24.54
N THR A 352 7.53 -34.32 23.52
CA THR A 352 8.10 -34.20 22.17
C THR A 352 9.20 -33.15 22.11
N PHE A 353 10.22 -33.40 21.29
CA PHE A 353 11.25 -32.40 20.97
C PHE A 353 10.91 -31.55 19.74
N GLY A 354 9.83 -31.88 19.03
CA GLY A 354 9.47 -31.19 17.81
C GLY A 354 8.10 -31.58 17.28
N VAL A 355 7.61 -30.78 16.35
CA VAL A 355 6.39 -31.03 15.58
C VAL A 355 6.71 -30.88 14.11
N ARG A 356 5.97 -31.59 13.26
CA ARG A 356 6.03 -31.44 11.80
C ARG A 356 4.68 -30.97 11.30
N ARG A 357 4.67 -30.24 10.17
CA ARG A 357 3.43 -29.73 9.60
C ARG A 357 3.39 -29.81 8.08
N VAL A 358 2.18 -29.95 7.58
CA VAL A 358 1.85 -29.83 6.15
C VAL A 358 0.65 -28.90 6.00
N LEU A 359 0.68 -28.08 4.95
CA LEU A 359 -0.47 -27.26 4.55
C LEU A 359 -1.31 -28.08 3.57
N MET A 360 -2.60 -28.17 3.82
CA MET A 360 -3.55 -28.94 3.03
C MET A 360 -4.66 -28.01 2.52
N GLU A 361 -5.10 -28.20 1.28
CA GLU A 361 -6.31 -27.58 0.75
C GLU A 361 -7.55 -28.35 1.22
N ARG A 362 -8.68 -27.65 1.38
CA ARG A 362 -9.96 -28.24 1.76
C ARG A 362 -11.10 -27.57 1.04
N THR A 363 -11.97 -28.38 0.44
CA THR A 363 -13.30 -27.95 0.00
C THR A 363 -14.29 -28.07 1.16
N LYS A 364 -15.13 -27.05 1.38
CA LYS A 364 -16.20 -27.08 2.38
C LYS A 364 -17.56 -26.71 1.81
N LEU A 365 -18.60 -27.13 2.54
CA LEU A 365 -19.97 -26.68 2.34
C LEU A 365 -20.33 -25.62 3.39
N ASP A 366 -21.15 -24.66 2.97
CA ASP A 366 -21.82 -23.73 3.87
C ASP A 366 -22.70 -24.48 4.88
N ARG A 367 -22.58 -24.11 6.15
CA ARG A 367 -23.39 -24.67 7.23
C ARG A 367 -24.44 -23.65 7.66
N GLN A 368 -25.70 -24.08 7.70
CA GLN A 368 -26.82 -23.31 8.27
C GLN A 368 -27.51 -24.13 9.36
N GLU A 369 -27.71 -23.53 10.52
CA GLU A 369 -28.52 -24.14 11.59
C GLU A 369 -29.98 -23.70 11.42
N THR A 370 -30.89 -24.66 11.31
CA THR A 370 -32.34 -24.41 11.29
C THR A 370 -32.97 -25.14 12.46
N LYS A 371 -33.81 -24.43 13.22
CA LYS A 371 -34.60 -25.03 14.29
C LYS A 371 -35.75 -25.82 13.67
N VAL A 372 -35.68 -27.14 13.74
CA VAL A 372 -36.70 -28.07 13.20
C VAL A 372 -37.75 -28.37 14.26
#